data_AF-A0A7W9GDY2-F1
#
_entry.id   AF-A0A7W9GDY2-F1
#
_cell.length_a   1.000
_cell.length_b   1.000
_cell.length_c   1.000
_cell.angle_alpha   90.00
_cell.angle_beta   90.00
_cell.angle_gamma   90.00
#
_symmetry.space_group_name_H-M   'P 1'
#
loop_
_entity.id
_entity.type
_entity.pdbx_description
1 polymer ?
#
loop_
_entity_poly.entity_id
_entity_poly.type
_entity_poly.pdbx_seq_one_letter_code
_entity_poly.pdbx_strand_id
1 'polypeptide(L)'
;MLDLGVYPVQLSSMVLGAPTGVVAVGAMTDTGVDTYSTLVLTHEQGALSTLYSSIQARTTMTGVIAGTAATVSIDGAFYAPTSFTLSGADHFSPTLRWSDPTGLRGFDGLSWEATALTRFVGEGRPCTRWRRPSRSSPPSTRPAPSSPGPETIRDPRESPPMTNLITELEQQEQELAFDAFDHADAWRLGSRITAITQEAGHKVGIDIRRPGLILFRAALPSITPDQDVWIDRKAAVVLRMENSSALVDARLSAAGVNPAAIGWLGPDYAVTGGSFPIHVRGVVAAATASGLSSMEDHDLIVAGIRAHLAEEAGK
;
A
#
# COMPACT_ATOMS: atom_id res chain seq x y z
N MET A 1 7.46 -6.12 27.48
CA MET A 1 7.66 -6.32 26.04
C MET A 1 8.49 -7.58 25.88
N LEU A 2 7.88 -8.74 25.70
CA LEU A 2 8.56 -10.05 25.81
C LEU A 2 8.28 -11.00 24.63
N ASP A 3 7.68 -10.50 23.55
CA ASP A 3 6.94 -11.32 22.60
C ASP A 3 7.28 -11.06 21.12
N LEU A 4 8.12 -10.08 20.79
CA LEU A 4 8.46 -9.81 19.37
C LEU A 4 9.15 -10.99 18.68
N GLY A 5 10.02 -11.71 19.39
CA GLY A 5 10.71 -12.89 18.87
C GLY A 5 9.85 -14.15 18.78
N VAL A 6 8.71 -14.20 19.49
CA VAL A 6 7.86 -15.40 19.53
C VAL A 6 7.14 -15.63 18.21
N TYR A 7 6.70 -14.55 17.56
CA TYR A 7 5.97 -14.62 16.29
C TYR A 7 6.77 -15.25 15.15
N PRO A 8 8.02 -14.83 14.86
CA PRO A 8 8.79 -15.44 13.77
C PRO A 8 9.19 -16.88 14.11
N VAL A 9 9.44 -17.19 15.38
CA VAL A 9 9.70 -18.57 15.84
C VAL A 9 8.46 -19.45 15.65
N GLN A 10 7.27 -18.94 15.99
CA GLN A 10 6.01 -19.62 15.80
C GLN A 10 5.73 -19.89 14.32
N LEU A 11 5.86 -18.88 13.45
CA LEU A 11 5.67 -19.06 12.01
C LEU A 11 6.63 -20.12 11.46
N SER A 12 7.92 -20.02 11.82
CA SER A 12 8.91 -21.02 11.45
C SER A 12 8.52 -22.42 11.91
N SER A 13 8.02 -22.56 13.14
CA SER A 13 7.63 -23.86 13.68
C SER A 13 6.36 -24.43 13.04
N MET A 14 5.42 -23.59 12.65
CA MET A 14 4.20 -24.00 11.96
C MET A 14 4.48 -24.52 10.55
N VAL A 15 5.48 -23.94 9.87
CA VAL A 15 5.81 -24.28 8.49
C VAL A 15 6.80 -25.45 8.41
N LEU A 16 7.87 -25.43 9.21
CA LEU A 16 8.99 -26.37 9.09
C LEU A 16 9.06 -27.38 10.23
N GLY A 17 8.20 -27.25 11.24
CA GLY A 17 8.25 -28.07 12.46
C GLY A 17 9.21 -27.54 13.51
N ALA A 18 9.44 -28.32 14.56
CA ALA A 18 10.32 -27.91 15.65
C ALA A 18 11.78 -27.84 15.19
N PRO A 19 12.53 -26.77 15.54
CA PRO A 19 13.92 -26.65 15.16
C PRO A 19 14.78 -27.72 15.85
N THR A 20 15.75 -28.26 15.12
CA THR A 20 16.74 -29.23 15.56
C THR A 20 18.04 -28.57 16.05
N GLY A 21 18.24 -27.29 15.72
CA GLY A 21 19.41 -26.51 16.09
C GLY A 21 19.15 -25.01 15.99
N VAL A 22 19.87 -24.23 16.80
CA VAL A 22 19.69 -22.77 16.94
C VAL A 22 21.05 -22.10 16.99
N VAL A 23 21.25 -21.11 16.13
CA VAL A 23 22.33 -20.12 16.22
C VAL A 23 21.68 -18.75 16.39
N ALA A 24 22.08 -18.00 17.41
CA ALA A 24 21.49 -16.70 17.71
C ALA A 24 22.58 -15.65 17.95
N VAL A 25 22.34 -14.45 17.43
CA VAL A 25 23.15 -13.26 17.68
C VAL A 25 22.20 -12.14 18.07
N GLY A 26 22.50 -11.42 19.13
CA GLY A 26 21.67 -10.33 19.61
C GLY A 26 22.43 -9.37 20.50
N ALA A 27 21.76 -8.31 20.90
CA ALA A 27 22.22 -7.37 21.91
C ALA A 27 21.14 -7.15 22.95
N MET A 28 21.53 -6.80 24.17
CA MET A 28 20.60 -6.44 25.24
C MET A 28 20.67 -4.94 25.52
N THR A 29 19.60 -4.41 26.10
CA THR A 29 19.56 -3.09 26.72
C THR A 29 20.29 -3.13 28.06
N ASP A 30 20.60 -1.96 28.62
CA ASP A 30 21.17 -1.85 29.98
C ASP A 30 20.24 -2.42 31.07
N THR A 31 18.95 -2.58 30.76
CA THR A 31 17.94 -3.17 31.63
C THR A 31 17.79 -4.69 31.44
N GLY A 32 18.61 -5.32 30.58
CA GLY A 32 18.61 -6.77 30.36
C GLY A 32 17.51 -7.28 29.41
N VAL A 33 16.91 -6.40 28.62
CA VAL A 33 15.91 -6.76 27.60
C VAL A 33 16.60 -6.95 26.26
N ASP A 34 16.22 -7.95 25.47
CA ASP A 34 16.74 -8.10 24.12
C ASP A 34 16.39 -6.86 23.27
N THR A 35 17.43 -6.18 22.79
CA THR A 35 17.36 -5.02 21.92
C THR A 35 17.03 -5.45 20.49
N TYR A 36 17.74 -6.46 20.02
CA TYR A 36 17.45 -7.17 18.78
C TYR A 36 18.02 -8.57 18.88
N SER A 37 17.43 -9.48 18.10
CA SER A 37 17.86 -10.86 18.00
C SER A 37 17.70 -11.32 16.55
N THR A 38 18.78 -11.86 16.00
CA THR A 38 18.82 -12.59 14.74
C THR A 38 19.05 -14.06 15.04
N LEU A 39 18.20 -14.93 14.52
CA LEU A 39 18.31 -16.37 14.72
C LEU A 39 18.41 -17.07 13.37
N VAL A 40 19.26 -18.08 13.29
CA VAL A 40 19.27 -19.09 12.23
C VAL A 40 18.89 -20.41 12.86
N LEU A 41 17.77 -20.98 12.41
CA LEU A 41 17.27 -22.27 12.90
C LEU A 41 17.46 -23.34 11.83
N THR A 42 17.95 -24.50 12.25
CA THR A 42 17.95 -25.72 11.43
C THR A 42 16.73 -26.56 11.79
N HIS A 43 16.11 -27.20 10.80
CA HIS A 43 14.93 -28.06 10.95
C HIS A 43 15.21 -29.48 10.45
N GLU A 44 14.24 -30.39 10.58
CA GLU A 44 14.33 -31.71 9.94
C GLU A 44 14.55 -31.56 8.42
N GLN A 45 15.17 -32.58 7.80
CA GLN A 45 15.43 -32.62 6.34
C GLN A 45 16.29 -31.47 5.80
N GLY A 46 17.03 -30.77 6.67
CA GLY A 46 17.97 -29.72 6.28
C GLY A 46 17.32 -28.38 5.93
N ALA A 47 16.03 -28.20 6.20
CA ALA A 47 15.38 -26.90 6.08
C ALA A 47 15.98 -25.87 7.03
N LEU A 48 16.00 -24.60 6.61
CA LEU A 48 16.55 -23.49 7.35
C LEU A 48 15.50 -22.39 7.51
N SER A 49 15.53 -21.69 8.63
CA SER A 49 14.83 -20.41 8.78
C SER A 49 15.76 -19.35 9.35
N THR A 50 15.63 -18.13 8.85
CA THR A 50 16.33 -16.95 9.39
C THR A 50 15.30 -15.99 9.92
N LEU A 51 15.43 -15.62 11.19
CA LEU A 51 14.46 -14.82 11.92
C LEU A 51 15.14 -13.56 12.44
N TYR A 52 14.40 -12.45 12.45
CA TYR A 52 14.87 -11.20 13.00
C TYR A 52 13.76 -10.52 13.79
N SER A 53 14.10 -10.03 14.97
CA SER A 53 13.23 -9.21 15.82
C SER A 53 14.04 -8.07 16.44
N SER A 54 13.45 -6.88 16.55
CA SER A 54 14.11 -5.71 17.13
C SER A 54 13.10 -4.78 17.81
N ILE A 55 13.50 -4.17 18.92
CA ILE A 55 12.77 -3.04 19.54
C ILE A 55 13.33 -1.68 19.07
N GLN A 56 14.53 -1.66 18.48
CA GLN A 56 15.19 -0.43 18.02
C GLN A 56 14.65 0.07 16.68
N ALA A 57 14.29 -0.85 15.79
CA ALA A 57 13.84 -0.53 14.46
C ALA A 57 12.51 -1.23 14.16
N ARG A 58 11.56 -0.48 13.59
CA ARG A 58 10.38 -1.08 12.97
C ARG A 58 10.82 -1.82 11.72
N THR A 59 10.58 -3.13 11.68
CA THR A 59 10.81 -3.94 10.49
C THR A 59 9.57 -3.91 9.60
N THR A 60 9.70 -4.44 8.38
CA THR A 60 8.54 -4.65 7.49
C THR A 60 7.57 -5.69 8.06
N MET A 61 8.01 -6.49 9.03
CA MET A 61 7.20 -7.54 9.68
C MET A 61 6.57 -8.48 8.65
N THR A 62 7.31 -8.80 7.59
CA THR A 62 6.93 -9.72 6.52
C THR A 62 7.48 -11.12 6.79
N GLY A 63 6.93 -12.12 6.11
CA GLY A 63 7.44 -13.50 6.14
C GLY A 63 7.63 -14.04 4.74
N VAL A 64 8.68 -14.82 4.50
CA VAL A 64 8.89 -15.50 3.21
C VAL A 64 9.14 -16.98 3.46
N ILE A 65 8.37 -17.82 2.76
CA ILE A 65 8.51 -19.27 2.77
C ILE A 65 8.88 -19.69 1.35
N ALA A 66 10.16 -20.00 1.14
CA ALA A 66 10.66 -20.49 -0.13
C ALA A 66 10.61 -22.03 -0.14
N GLY A 67 9.80 -22.58 -1.04
CA GLY A 67 9.76 -24.00 -1.35
C GLY A 67 10.36 -24.30 -2.71
N THR A 68 10.44 -25.58 -3.07
CA THR A 68 10.99 -26.04 -4.35
C THR A 68 10.06 -25.78 -5.54
N ALA A 69 8.75 -25.69 -5.31
CA ALA A 69 7.74 -25.46 -6.35
C ALA A 69 7.24 -24.02 -6.41
N ALA A 70 7.33 -23.29 -5.30
CA ALA A 70 6.81 -21.93 -5.18
C ALA A 70 7.38 -21.23 -3.94
N THR A 71 7.27 -19.91 -3.93
CA THR A 71 7.55 -19.06 -2.78
C THR A 71 6.27 -18.37 -2.33
N VAL A 72 6.00 -18.40 -1.01
CA VAL A 72 4.95 -17.60 -0.38
C VAL A 72 5.58 -16.39 0.29
N SER A 73 5.15 -15.20 -0.08
CA SER A 73 5.51 -13.93 0.58
C SER A 73 4.29 -13.40 1.33
N ILE A 74 4.40 -13.31 2.65
CA ILE A 74 3.36 -12.81 3.55
C ILE A 74 3.62 -11.32 3.79
N ASP A 75 2.57 -10.51 3.59
CA ASP A 75 2.62 -9.06 3.76
C ASP A 75 2.82 -8.68 5.24
N GLY A 76 3.13 -7.41 5.48
CA GLY A 76 3.52 -6.88 6.78
C GLY A 76 2.52 -7.19 7.90
N ALA A 77 3.04 -7.21 9.14
CA ALA A 77 2.33 -7.75 10.31
C ALA A 77 1.88 -9.20 10.10
N PHE A 78 2.80 -10.07 9.64
CA PHE A 78 2.53 -11.47 9.30
C PHE A 78 1.83 -12.29 10.41
N TYR A 79 1.88 -11.83 11.67
CA TYR A 79 1.27 -12.48 12.83
C TYR A 79 -0.22 -12.14 13.01
N ALA A 80 -0.78 -11.27 12.16
CA ALA A 80 -2.17 -10.85 12.17
C ALA A 80 -2.82 -11.15 10.79
N PRO A 81 -4.17 -11.06 10.66
CA PRO A 81 -4.83 -11.16 9.37
C PRO A 81 -4.22 -10.19 8.36
N THR A 82 -3.75 -10.74 7.24
CA THR A 82 -2.99 -10.02 6.22
C THR A 82 -3.14 -10.74 4.88
N SER A 83 -2.40 -10.29 3.88
CA SER A 83 -2.36 -10.86 2.55
C SER A 83 -1.09 -11.67 2.34
N PHE A 84 -1.10 -12.58 1.37
CA PHE A 84 0.11 -13.25 0.90
C PHE A 84 0.09 -13.41 -0.61
N THR A 85 1.27 -13.48 -1.20
CA THR A 85 1.50 -13.74 -2.61
C THR A 85 2.20 -15.08 -2.77
N LEU A 86 1.65 -15.95 -3.61
CA LEU A 86 2.25 -17.21 -4.04
C LEU A 86 2.86 -17.00 -5.43
N SER A 87 4.17 -17.18 -5.55
CA SER A 87 4.91 -17.12 -6.80
C SER A 87 5.45 -18.50 -7.15
N GLY A 88 5.23 -18.99 -8.37
CA GLY A 88 5.80 -20.27 -8.82
C GLY A 88 7.34 -20.25 -8.89
N ALA A 89 7.95 -21.42 -8.99
CA ALA A 89 9.42 -21.56 -9.06
C ALA A 89 10.03 -20.96 -10.34
N ASP A 90 9.28 -20.92 -11.44
CA ASP A 90 9.74 -20.31 -12.70
C ASP A 90 9.56 -18.80 -12.67
N HIS A 91 10.55 -18.06 -13.21
CA HIS A 91 10.59 -16.58 -13.21
C HIS A 91 9.37 -15.90 -13.85
N PHE A 92 8.66 -16.61 -14.73
CA PHE A 92 7.48 -16.09 -15.44
C PHE A 92 6.18 -16.74 -14.95
N SER A 93 6.24 -17.50 -13.85
CA SER A 93 5.03 -18.09 -13.27
C SER A 93 4.08 -16.98 -12.85
N PRO A 94 2.78 -17.09 -13.19
CA PRO A 94 1.80 -16.16 -12.69
C PRO A 94 1.77 -16.19 -11.16
N THR A 95 1.73 -15.02 -10.54
CA THR A 95 1.61 -14.89 -9.10
C THR A 95 0.14 -14.90 -8.69
N LEU A 96 -0.20 -15.65 -7.66
CA LEU A 96 -1.53 -15.63 -7.05
C LEU A 96 -1.47 -14.82 -5.77
N ARG A 97 -2.30 -13.78 -5.66
CA ARG A 97 -2.46 -13.02 -4.41
C ARG A 97 -3.73 -13.44 -3.70
N TRP A 98 -3.59 -13.71 -2.41
CA TRP A 98 -4.70 -13.88 -1.50
C TRP A 98 -4.70 -12.74 -0.48
N SER A 99 -5.88 -12.22 -0.19
CA SER A 99 -6.08 -11.23 0.87
C SER A 99 -7.16 -11.74 1.80
N ASP A 100 -6.93 -11.58 3.11
CA ASP A 100 -7.93 -11.93 4.11
C ASP A 100 -9.24 -11.16 3.82
N PRO A 101 -10.35 -11.86 3.53
CA PRO A 101 -11.58 -11.23 3.11
C PRO A 101 -12.42 -10.70 4.27
N THR A 102 -12.03 -10.97 5.52
CA THR A 102 -12.87 -10.66 6.70
C THR A 102 -12.84 -9.20 7.10
N GLY A 103 -11.89 -8.43 6.57
CA GLY A 103 -11.71 -7.02 6.91
C GLY A 103 -11.14 -6.77 8.31
N LEU A 104 -10.86 -7.83 9.09
CA LEU A 104 -10.21 -7.73 10.39
C LEU A 104 -8.78 -7.22 10.22
N ARG A 105 -8.35 -6.31 11.10
CA ARG A 105 -7.01 -5.72 11.06
C ARG A 105 -6.33 -5.80 12.42
N GLY A 106 -5.03 -6.08 12.41
CA GLY A 106 -4.21 -6.11 13.63
C GLY A 106 -4.82 -6.99 14.71
N PHE A 107 -5.07 -6.41 15.89
CA PHE A 107 -5.58 -7.15 17.05
C PHE A 107 -7.05 -7.55 16.97
N ASP A 108 -7.83 -7.06 16.01
CA ASP A 108 -9.19 -7.56 15.77
C ASP A 108 -9.17 -9.05 15.35
N GLY A 109 -8.03 -9.51 14.82
CA GLY A 109 -7.77 -10.91 14.53
C GLY A 109 -7.75 -11.83 15.76
N LEU A 110 -7.64 -11.30 16.99
CA LEU A 110 -7.74 -12.11 18.21
C LEU A 110 -9.12 -12.78 18.37
N SER A 111 -10.13 -12.30 17.64
CA SER A 111 -11.43 -12.98 17.49
C SER A 111 -11.29 -14.41 16.95
N TRP A 112 -10.26 -14.71 16.16
CA TRP A 112 -9.95 -16.05 15.70
C TRP A 112 -9.49 -16.97 16.83
N GLU A 113 -8.68 -16.46 17.76
CA GLU A 113 -8.25 -17.22 18.93
C GLU A 113 -9.45 -17.52 19.85
N ALA A 114 -10.33 -16.54 20.06
CA ALA A 114 -11.56 -16.74 20.80
C ALA A 114 -12.49 -17.78 20.14
N THR A 115 -12.59 -17.75 18.81
CA THR A 115 -13.37 -18.74 18.03
C THR A 115 -12.75 -20.14 18.13
N ALA A 116 -11.43 -20.25 17.99
CA ALA A 116 -10.71 -21.52 18.14
C ALA A 116 -10.84 -22.10 19.54
N LEU A 117 -10.73 -21.27 20.58
CA LEU A 117 -10.95 -21.66 21.97
C LEU A 117 -12.37 -22.19 22.18
N THR A 118 -13.38 -21.45 21.69
CA THR A 118 -14.80 -21.85 21.77
C THR A 118 -15.02 -23.21 21.12
N ARG A 119 -14.42 -23.44 19.95
CA ARG A 119 -14.45 -24.73 19.27
C ARG A 119 -13.83 -25.84 20.12
N PHE A 120 -12.64 -25.63 20.68
CA PHE A 120 -11.97 -26.66 21.51
C PHE A 120 -12.75 -27.01 22.77
N VAL A 121 -13.35 -26.00 23.43
CA VAL A 121 -14.24 -26.22 24.58
C VAL A 121 -15.48 -27.00 24.15
N GLY A 122 -16.10 -26.64 23.02
CA GLY A 122 -17.26 -27.34 22.47
C GLY A 122 -16.98 -28.80 22.05
N GLU A 123 -15.77 -29.08 21.56
CA GLU A 123 -15.29 -30.43 21.24
C GLU A 123 -14.93 -31.26 22.49
N GLY A 124 -15.11 -30.71 23.70
CA GLY A 124 -14.76 -31.38 24.96
C GLY A 124 -13.27 -31.62 25.12
N ARG A 125 -12.42 -30.92 24.36
CA ARG A 125 -10.97 -31.05 24.46
C ARG A 125 -10.50 -30.36 25.74
N PRO A 126 -9.98 -31.09 26.75
CA PRO A 126 -9.44 -30.44 27.92
C PRO A 126 -8.25 -29.57 27.49
N CYS A 127 -8.05 -28.45 28.19
CA CYS A 127 -6.85 -27.64 28.06
C CYS A 127 -5.65 -28.49 28.53
N THR A 128 -5.12 -29.32 27.65
CA THR A 128 -4.09 -30.30 27.99
C THR A 128 -2.77 -29.58 28.20
N ARG A 129 -2.18 -29.81 29.38
CA ARG A 129 -0.77 -29.54 29.68
C ARG A 129 0.09 -30.07 28.53
N TRP A 130 0.86 -29.19 27.90
CA TRP A 130 1.76 -29.46 26.77
C TRP A 130 2.47 -30.82 26.92
N ARG A 131 2.11 -31.80 26.08
CA ARG A 131 2.83 -33.06 25.91
C ARG A 131 3.23 -33.19 24.43
N ARG A 132 4.47 -33.64 24.20
CA ARG A 132 5.15 -33.72 22.89
C ARG A 132 4.37 -34.57 21.87
N PRO A 133 4.43 -34.26 20.55
CA PRO A 133 3.60 -34.92 19.54
C PRO A 133 4.20 -36.25 19.04
N SER A 134 3.33 -37.21 18.71
CA SER A 134 3.62 -38.38 17.87
C SER A 134 2.80 -38.33 16.56
N ARG A 135 3.40 -38.84 15.49
CA ARG A 135 3.03 -38.77 14.06
C ARG A 135 1.72 -39.52 13.69
N SER A 136 0.92 -39.00 12.74
CA SER A 136 0.68 -39.55 11.37
C SER A 136 -0.72 -39.27 10.74
N SER A 137 -0.70 -38.76 9.48
CA SER A 137 -1.50 -39.13 8.27
C SER A 137 -2.92 -38.57 7.94
N PRO A 138 -3.33 -38.48 6.63
CA PRO A 138 -3.90 -37.26 6.01
C PRO A 138 -5.29 -37.44 5.24
N PRO A 139 -5.69 -36.71 4.16
CA PRO A 139 -6.94 -35.90 4.11
C PRO A 139 -8.00 -36.31 3.03
N SER A 140 -9.13 -35.58 2.96
CA SER A 140 -10.25 -35.80 2.02
C SER A 140 -10.62 -34.53 1.22
N THR A 141 -10.86 -34.69 -0.08
CA THR A 141 -11.11 -33.69 -1.13
C THR A 141 -12.59 -33.42 -1.43
N ARG A 142 -12.94 -32.20 -1.89
CA ARG A 142 -14.23 -31.87 -2.53
C ARG A 142 -14.04 -30.85 -3.69
N PRO A 143 -14.88 -30.86 -4.75
CA PRO A 143 -14.61 -30.15 -6.02
C PRO A 143 -15.33 -28.79 -6.17
N ALA A 144 -14.90 -28.01 -7.17
CA ALA A 144 -15.32 -26.64 -7.51
C ALA A 144 -16.42 -26.55 -8.60
N PRO A 145 -17.16 -25.42 -8.70
CA PRO A 145 -18.05 -25.14 -9.84
C PRO A 145 -17.48 -24.15 -10.89
N SER A 146 -18.09 -24.20 -12.07
CA SER A 146 -17.70 -23.67 -13.39
C SER A 146 -18.10 -22.22 -13.71
N SER A 147 -17.33 -21.59 -14.59
CA SER A 147 -17.48 -20.22 -15.15
C SER A 147 -18.57 -20.08 -16.25
N PRO A 148 -19.13 -18.88 -16.49
CA PRO A 148 -19.79 -18.52 -17.74
C PRO A 148 -18.89 -17.70 -18.70
N GLY A 149 -19.25 -17.72 -19.99
CA GLY A 149 -18.47 -17.28 -21.16
C GLY A 149 -18.49 -15.78 -21.51
N PRO A 150 -18.00 -15.39 -22.71
CA PRO A 150 -17.46 -14.06 -22.97
C PRO A 150 -18.49 -13.06 -23.52
N GLU A 151 -18.48 -11.83 -23.00
CA GLU A 151 -19.16 -10.68 -23.60
C GLU A 151 -18.17 -9.84 -24.44
N THR A 152 -18.65 -9.49 -25.64
CA THR A 152 -18.02 -8.67 -26.68
C THR A 152 -17.63 -7.26 -26.24
N ILE A 153 -16.37 -6.89 -26.47
CA ILE A 153 -15.83 -5.52 -26.31
C ILE A 153 -16.06 -4.72 -27.61
N ARG A 154 -16.59 -3.50 -27.49
CA ARG A 154 -16.72 -2.51 -28.58
C ARG A 154 -15.43 -1.68 -28.74
N ASP A 155 -15.15 -1.30 -29.99
CA ASP A 155 -14.05 -0.44 -30.49
C ASP A 155 -14.21 1.03 -30.05
N PRO A 156 -13.18 1.67 -29.47
CA PRO A 156 -13.08 3.13 -29.41
C PRO A 156 -11.91 3.63 -30.26
N ARG A 157 -12.22 4.22 -31.41
CA ARG A 157 -11.31 5.09 -32.15
C ARG A 157 -11.48 6.54 -31.69
N GLU A 158 -10.34 7.23 -31.68
CA GLU A 158 -10.09 8.67 -31.49
C GLU A 158 -9.72 9.14 -30.08
N SER A 159 -8.43 9.02 -29.75
CA SER A 159 -7.72 9.86 -28.79
C SER A 159 -6.55 10.55 -29.53
N PRO A 160 -6.24 11.84 -29.26
CA PRO A 160 -5.11 12.52 -29.88
C PRO A 160 -3.79 11.77 -29.55
N PRO A 161 -2.74 11.91 -30.36
CA PRO A 161 -1.51 11.15 -30.16
C PRO A 161 -0.94 11.45 -28.77
N MET A 162 -0.87 10.42 -27.91
CA MET A 162 -0.43 10.46 -26.51
C MET A 162 0.87 11.24 -26.28
N THR A 163 1.75 11.31 -27.30
CA THR A 163 3.00 12.07 -27.29
C THR A 163 2.78 13.57 -27.06
N ASN A 164 1.69 14.16 -27.57
CA ASN A 164 1.42 15.59 -27.40
C ASN A 164 1.00 15.91 -25.96
N LEU A 165 0.16 15.07 -25.36
CA LEU A 165 -0.30 15.22 -23.97
C LEU A 165 0.85 15.09 -22.97
N ILE A 166 1.75 14.12 -23.14
CA ILE A 166 2.92 13.96 -22.25
C ILE A 166 3.79 15.23 -22.28
N THR A 167 4.04 15.77 -23.48
CA THR A 167 4.85 16.99 -23.65
C THR A 167 4.21 18.18 -22.94
N GLU A 168 2.89 18.34 -23.06
CA GLU A 168 2.15 19.40 -22.38
C GLU A 168 2.24 19.27 -20.85
N LEU A 169 2.04 18.08 -20.30
CA LEU A 169 2.10 17.83 -18.86
C LEU A 169 3.51 18.05 -18.29
N GLU A 170 4.55 17.64 -19.03
CA GLU A 170 5.95 17.92 -18.67
C GLU A 170 6.25 19.42 -18.65
N GLN A 171 5.71 20.17 -19.62
CA GLN A 171 5.85 21.62 -19.66
C GLN A 171 5.15 22.28 -18.47
N GLN A 172 3.94 21.84 -18.12
CA GLN A 172 3.22 22.34 -16.93
C GLN A 172 4.03 22.13 -15.65
N GLU A 173 4.63 20.96 -15.45
CA GLU A 173 5.46 20.69 -14.25
C GLU A 173 6.73 21.55 -14.20
N GLN A 174 7.32 21.90 -15.34
CA GLN A 174 8.50 22.78 -15.41
C GLN A 174 8.14 24.25 -15.16
N GLU A 175 7.01 24.71 -15.68
CA GLU A 175 6.58 26.11 -15.55
C GLU A 175 6.04 26.45 -14.15
N LEU A 176 5.42 25.48 -13.47
CA LEU A 176 4.73 25.68 -12.20
C LEU A 176 5.61 25.37 -10.98
N ALA A 177 6.82 25.91 -10.98
CA ALA A 177 7.76 25.83 -9.87
C ALA A 177 7.60 27.02 -8.90
N PHE A 178 7.87 26.78 -7.62
CA PHE A 178 7.79 27.76 -6.54
C PHE A 178 9.20 28.12 -6.06
N ASP A 179 9.45 29.38 -5.74
CA ASP A 179 10.73 29.79 -5.13
C ASP A 179 10.83 29.36 -3.65
N ALA A 180 9.70 29.36 -2.96
CA ALA A 180 9.53 28.88 -1.58
C ALA A 180 8.10 28.39 -1.37
N PHE A 181 7.89 27.53 -0.37
CA PHE A 181 6.55 27.05 -0.02
C PHE A 181 6.41 26.77 1.48
N ASP A 182 5.72 27.65 2.18
CA ASP A 182 5.42 27.54 3.61
C ASP A 182 3.95 27.16 3.90
N HIS A 183 3.55 27.23 5.18
CA HIS A 183 2.17 26.90 5.58
C HIS A 183 1.16 27.97 5.14
N ALA A 184 1.58 29.23 5.07
CA ALA A 184 0.74 30.33 4.61
C ALA A 184 0.52 30.26 3.09
N ASP A 185 1.54 29.85 2.32
CA ASP A 185 1.42 29.54 0.90
C ASP A 185 0.41 28.41 0.67
N ALA A 186 0.51 27.32 1.43
CA ALA A 186 -0.43 26.22 1.35
C ALA A 186 -1.88 26.67 1.62
N TRP A 187 -2.09 27.52 2.63
CA TRP A 187 -3.40 28.07 2.93
C TRP A 187 -3.92 28.99 1.81
N ARG A 188 -3.07 29.89 1.28
CA ARG A 188 -3.42 30.81 0.17
C ARG A 188 -3.76 30.04 -1.10
N LEU A 189 -2.92 29.07 -1.49
CA LEU A 189 -3.12 28.22 -2.65
C LEU A 189 -4.42 27.41 -2.52
N GLY A 190 -4.60 26.74 -1.38
CA GLY A 190 -5.81 25.94 -1.13
C GLY A 190 -7.09 26.78 -1.15
N SER A 191 -7.06 27.96 -0.52
CA SER A 191 -8.19 28.89 -0.51
C SER A 191 -8.54 29.39 -1.92
N ARG A 192 -7.52 29.63 -2.76
CA ARG A 192 -7.72 30.05 -4.15
C ARG A 192 -8.33 28.97 -5.02
N ILE A 193 -7.81 27.73 -4.95
CA ILE A 193 -8.39 26.59 -5.66
C ILE A 193 -9.85 26.41 -5.22
N THR A 194 -10.12 26.55 -3.92
CA THR A 194 -11.49 26.46 -3.37
C THR A 194 -12.40 27.53 -3.95
N ALA A 195 -11.96 28.79 -4.03
CA ALA A 195 -12.74 29.88 -4.62
C ALA A 195 -13.05 29.62 -6.10
N ILE A 196 -12.05 29.24 -6.90
CA ILE A 196 -12.22 28.88 -8.32
C ILE A 196 -13.24 27.75 -8.48
N THR A 197 -13.16 26.73 -7.62
CA THR A 197 -14.07 25.57 -7.64
C THR A 197 -15.50 25.99 -7.30
N GLN A 198 -15.68 26.86 -6.31
CA GLN A 198 -17.00 27.38 -5.91
C GLN A 198 -17.63 28.23 -7.00
N GLU A 199 -16.86 29.13 -7.64
CA GLU A 199 -17.34 29.97 -8.73
C GLU A 199 -17.79 29.13 -9.94
N ALA A 200 -17.08 28.04 -10.23
CA ALA A 200 -17.43 27.11 -11.29
C ALA A 200 -18.58 26.14 -10.92
N GLY A 201 -19.07 26.15 -9.68
CA GLY A 201 -20.13 25.25 -9.21
C GLY A 201 -19.71 23.78 -9.13
N HIS A 202 -18.41 23.50 -9.07
CA HIS A 202 -17.87 22.16 -9.04
C HIS A 202 -17.93 21.54 -7.63
N LYS A 203 -18.04 20.21 -7.57
CA LYS A 203 -18.19 19.43 -6.34
C LYS A 203 -16.93 18.62 -6.09
N VAL A 204 -15.92 19.24 -5.50
CA VAL A 204 -14.56 18.70 -5.42
C VAL A 204 -14.05 18.74 -3.98
N GLY A 205 -13.34 17.70 -3.57
CA GLY A 205 -12.50 17.75 -2.38
C GLY A 205 -11.10 18.22 -2.76
N ILE A 206 -10.57 19.19 -2.01
CA ILE A 206 -9.25 19.79 -2.26
C ILE A 206 -8.35 19.52 -1.07
N ASP A 207 -7.12 19.10 -1.33
CA ASP A 207 -6.11 18.78 -0.32
C ASP A 207 -4.74 19.29 -0.74
N ILE A 208 -3.99 19.85 0.21
CA ILE A 208 -2.57 20.14 0.05
C ILE A 208 -1.84 19.51 1.22
N ARG A 209 -0.86 18.65 0.94
CA ARG A 209 -0.14 17.89 1.97
C ARG A 209 1.33 17.71 1.68
N ARG A 210 2.09 17.48 2.76
CA ARG A 210 3.44 16.91 2.77
C ARG A 210 3.35 15.45 3.23
N PRO A 211 4.42 14.65 3.10
CA PRO A 211 4.45 13.31 3.71
C PRO A 211 4.09 13.37 5.20
N GLY A 212 2.97 12.73 5.56
CA GLY A 212 2.49 12.65 6.95
C GLY A 212 1.80 13.89 7.52
N LEU A 213 1.59 14.97 6.75
CA LEU A 213 0.95 16.19 7.25
C LEU A 213 0.08 16.88 6.19
N ILE A 214 -1.22 17.01 6.47
CA ILE A 214 -2.15 17.82 5.67
C ILE A 214 -2.00 19.28 6.08
N LEU A 215 -1.70 20.15 5.12
CA LEU A 215 -1.54 21.59 5.33
C LEU A 215 -2.84 22.35 5.08
N PHE A 216 -3.65 21.87 4.13
CA PHE A 216 -4.93 22.46 3.78
C PHE A 216 -5.91 21.37 3.35
N ARG A 217 -7.18 21.51 3.76
CA ARG A 217 -8.26 20.66 3.30
C ARG A 217 -9.56 21.45 3.14
N ALA A 218 -10.21 21.30 2.00
CA ALA A 218 -11.55 21.83 1.76
C ALA A 218 -12.47 20.74 1.22
N ALA A 219 -13.66 20.66 1.82
CA ALA A 219 -14.73 19.76 1.46
C ALA A 219 -15.90 20.58 0.91
N LEU A 220 -16.06 20.65 -0.41
CA LEU A 220 -17.19 21.36 -1.01
C LEU A 220 -18.49 20.53 -0.90
N PRO A 221 -19.67 21.15 -1.02
CA PRO A 221 -20.94 20.44 -0.87
C PRO A 221 -21.06 19.22 -1.79
N SER A 222 -21.57 18.11 -1.25
CA SER A 222 -21.75 16.80 -1.91
C SER A 222 -20.51 15.92 -2.04
N ILE A 223 -19.34 16.31 -1.51
CA ILE A 223 -18.23 15.34 -1.43
C ILE A 223 -18.58 14.20 -0.46
N THR A 224 -18.08 13.01 -0.76
CA THR A 224 -18.31 11.80 0.06
C THR A 224 -16.98 11.28 0.62
N PRO A 225 -16.99 10.39 1.63
CA PRO A 225 -15.77 9.75 2.11
C PRO A 225 -14.97 8.99 1.04
N ASP A 226 -15.61 8.55 -0.05
CA ASP A 226 -14.92 7.94 -1.18
C ASP A 226 -13.93 8.92 -1.83
N GLN A 227 -14.31 10.20 -1.98
CA GLN A 227 -13.43 11.22 -2.55
C GLN A 227 -12.20 11.48 -1.67
N ASP A 228 -12.30 11.31 -0.35
CA ASP A 228 -11.15 11.39 0.55
C ASP A 228 -10.13 10.28 0.27
N VAL A 229 -10.61 9.05 0.03
CA VAL A 229 -9.76 7.92 -0.38
C VAL A 229 -9.08 8.19 -1.72
N TRP A 230 -9.79 8.77 -2.69
CA TRP A 230 -9.20 9.16 -3.97
C TRP A 230 -8.13 10.24 -3.82
N ILE A 231 -8.37 11.26 -3.00
CA ILE A 231 -7.39 12.30 -2.67
C ILE A 231 -6.11 11.68 -2.11
N ASP A 232 -6.24 10.81 -1.11
CA ASP A 232 -5.09 10.15 -0.49
C ASP A 232 -4.28 9.36 -1.51
N ARG A 233 -4.97 8.61 -2.37
CA ARG A 233 -4.35 7.75 -3.40
C ARG A 233 -3.69 8.53 -4.52
N LYS A 234 -4.30 9.63 -5.00
CA LYS A 234 -3.70 10.48 -6.03
C LYS A 234 -2.47 11.21 -5.47
N ALA A 235 -2.57 11.75 -4.25
CA ALA A 235 -1.44 12.41 -3.59
C ALA A 235 -0.26 11.45 -3.34
N ALA A 236 -0.54 10.19 -3.00
CA ALA A 236 0.49 9.17 -2.83
C ALA A 236 1.29 8.91 -4.12
N VAL A 237 0.66 9.00 -5.30
CA VAL A 237 1.35 8.89 -6.60
C VAL A 237 2.34 10.03 -6.76
N VAL A 238 1.90 11.27 -6.54
CA VAL A 238 2.76 12.46 -6.69
C VAL A 238 3.93 12.44 -5.71
N LEU A 239 3.67 12.12 -4.45
CA LEU A 239 4.71 12.08 -3.42
C LEU A 239 5.72 10.93 -3.64
N ARG A 240 5.34 9.86 -4.36
CA ARG A 240 6.24 8.73 -4.68
C ARG A 240 6.99 8.92 -5.99
N MET A 241 6.32 9.45 -7.01
CA MET A 241 6.86 9.55 -8.37
C MET A 241 7.49 10.91 -8.67
N GLU A 242 7.26 11.90 -7.82
CA GLU A 242 7.71 13.29 -8.00
C GLU A 242 7.23 13.93 -9.32
N ASN A 243 6.17 13.38 -9.92
CA ASN A 243 5.46 13.89 -11.09
C ASN A 243 3.95 13.94 -10.80
N SER A 244 3.22 14.76 -11.53
CA SER A 244 1.76 14.82 -11.47
C SER A 244 1.14 13.46 -11.76
N SER A 245 0.03 13.17 -11.09
CA SER A 245 -0.64 11.87 -11.25
C SER A 245 -1.19 11.69 -12.67
N ALA A 246 -1.48 12.78 -13.40
CA ALA A 246 -1.81 12.78 -14.82
C ALA A 246 -0.60 12.44 -15.72
N LEU A 247 0.59 13.00 -15.45
CA LEU A 247 1.79 12.68 -16.22
C LEU A 247 2.20 11.22 -16.04
N VAL A 248 2.10 10.70 -14.81
CA VAL A 248 2.36 9.29 -14.52
C VAL A 248 1.38 8.40 -15.28
N ASP A 249 0.09 8.74 -15.29
CA ASP A 249 -0.94 8.01 -16.05
C ASP A 249 -0.67 8.04 -17.56
N ALA A 250 -0.36 9.22 -18.12
CA ALA A 250 -0.08 9.37 -19.54
C ALA A 250 1.15 8.55 -19.99
N ARG A 251 2.24 8.56 -19.21
CA ARG A 251 3.45 7.79 -19.50
C ARG A 251 3.22 6.29 -19.42
N LEU A 252 2.50 5.83 -18.40
CA LEU A 252 2.18 4.40 -18.22
C LEU A 252 1.25 3.90 -19.33
N SER A 253 0.23 4.69 -19.66
CA SER A 253 -0.68 4.41 -20.77
C SER A 253 0.05 4.34 -22.11
N ALA A 254 0.95 5.29 -22.39
CA ALA A 254 1.77 5.26 -23.61
C ALA A 254 2.72 4.06 -23.68
N ALA A 255 3.23 3.60 -22.53
CA ALA A 255 4.05 2.41 -22.43
C ALA A 255 3.25 1.08 -22.42
N GLY A 256 1.91 1.15 -22.39
CA GLY A 256 1.05 -0.04 -22.24
C GLY A 256 1.22 -0.76 -20.89
N VAL A 257 1.72 -0.06 -19.87
CA VAL A 257 2.00 -0.62 -18.55
C VAL A 257 0.81 -0.36 -17.62
N ASN A 258 0.21 -1.42 -17.10
CA ASN A 258 -0.70 -1.32 -15.97
C ASN A 258 0.09 -1.57 -14.67
N PRO A 259 0.35 -0.53 -13.86
CA PRO A 259 1.23 -0.64 -12.70
C PRO A 259 0.66 -1.52 -11.58
N ALA A 260 -0.67 -1.66 -11.51
CA ALA A 260 -1.32 -2.58 -10.60
C ALA A 260 -1.17 -4.04 -11.07
N ALA A 261 -1.28 -4.28 -12.37
CA ALA A 261 -1.15 -5.61 -12.96
C ALA A 261 0.27 -6.19 -12.79
N ILE A 262 1.30 -5.35 -12.85
CA ILE A 262 2.70 -5.76 -12.64
C ILE A 262 3.14 -5.71 -11.17
N GLY A 263 2.23 -5.39 -10.25
CA GLY A 263 2.51 -5.35 -8.80
C GLY A 263 3.38 -4.17 -8.34
N TRP A 264 3.50 -3.10 -9.12
CA TRP A 264 4.33 -1.94 -8.78
C TRP A 264 3.60 -0.91 -7.91
N LEU A 265 2.37 -0.54 -8.31
CA LEU A 265 1.51 0.38 -7.56
C LEU A 265 0.27 -0.36 -7.04
N GLY A 266 0.17 -0.46 -5.72
CA GLY A 266 -0.93 -1.13 -5.02
C GLY A 266 -2.20 -0.26 -4.92
N PRO A 267 -3.21 -0.72 -4.16
CA PRO A 267 -4.51 -0.04 -4.04
C PRO A 267 -4.42 1.33 -3.37
N ASP A 268 -3.31 1.66 -2.72
CA ASP A 268 -3.06 2.98 -2.12
C ASP A 268 -2.63 4.04 -3.13
N TYR A 269 -2.54 3.68 -4.42
CA TYR A 269 -2.15 4.58 -5.50
C TYR A 269 -3.25 4.66 -6.55
N ALA A 270 -3.67 5.89 -6.88
CA ALA A 270 -4.62 6.15 -7.94
C ALA A 270 -3.87 6.88 -9.06
N VAL A 271 -3.50 6.13 -10.09
CA VAL A 271 -2.83 6.66 -11.29
C VAL A 271 -3.90 7.26 -12.20
N THR A 272 -4.29 8.48 -11.89
CA THR A 272 -5.29 9.26 -12.60
C THR A 272 -5.07 10.74 -12.27
N GLY A 273 -5.48 11.65 -13.13
CA GLY A 273 -5.31 13.08 -12.96
C GLY A 273 -6.00 13.65 -11.72
N GLY A 274 -5.52 14.83 -11.31
CA GLY A 274 -6.03 15.54 -10.15
C GLY A 274 -5.07 15.66 -8.98
N SER A 275 -3.81 15.25 -9.10
CA SER A 275 -2.78 15.61 -8.12
C SER A 275 -1.53 16.13 -8.82
N PHE A 276 -0.99 17.23 -8.29
CA PHE A 276 0.11 17.97 -8.90
C PHE A 276 1.22 18.25 -7.86
N PRO A 277 2.50 18.10 -8.23
CA PRO A 277 3.62 18.34 -7.32
C PRO A 277 3.82 19.84 -7.06
N ILE A 278 4.03 20.20 -5.80
CA ILE A 278 4.56 21.52 -5.45
C ILE A 278 6.08 21.40 -5.41
N HIS A 279 6.74 21.98 -6.42
CA HIS A 279 8.17 21.88 -6.62
C HIS A 279 8.89 23.16 -6.18
N VAL A 280 9.98 23.02 -5.40
CA VAL A 280 10.86 24.16 -5.03
C VAL A 280 12.32 23.85 -5.40
N ARG A 281 12.90 22.84 -4.76
CA ARG A 281 14.20 22.24 -5.09
C ARG A 281 14.06 20.72 -4.98
N GLY A 282 13.08 20.17 -5.67
CA GLY A 282 12.44 18.90 -5.36
C GLY A 282 10.97 19.09 -4.96
N VAL A 283 10.24 17.97 -4.93
CA VAL A 283 8.82 17.95 -4.55
C VAL A 283 8.70 18.03 -3.03
N VAL A 284 8.06 19.09 -2.53
CA VAL A 284 7.90 19.35 -1.09
C VAL A 284 6.48 19.12 -0.58
N ALA A 285 5.50 19.13 -1.48
CA ALA A 285 4.10 18.89 -1.20
C ALA A 285 3.36 18.40 -2.46
N ALA A 286 2.15 17.91 -2.30
CA ALA A 286 1.22 17.61 -3.38
C ALA A 286 -0.08 18.41 -3.18
N ALA A 287 -0.58 19.03 -4.24
CA ALA A 287 -1.90 19.66 -4.29
C ALA A 287 -2.85 18.75 -5.08
N THR A 288 -4.00 18.42 -4.52
CA THR A 288 -4.88 17.37 -5.02
C THR A 288 -6.33 17.82 -5.05
N ALA A 289 -7.02 17.51 -6.14
CA ALA A 289 -8.45 17.63 -6.36
C ALA A 289 -9.06 16.25 -6.64
N SER A 290 -10.25 16.00 -6.10
CA SER A 290 -11.06 14.84 -6.44
C SER A 290 -12.54 15.17 -6.45
N GLY A 291 -13.20 14.95 -7.59
CA GLY A 291 -14.65 15.07 -7.72
C GLY A 291 -15.14 15.33 -9.15
N LEU A 292 -14.24 15.67 -10.07
CA LEU A 292 -14.51 15.80 -11.50
C LEU A 292 -13.96 14.59 -12.28
N SER A 293 -13.92 14.69 -13.61
CA SER A 293 -13.13 13.73 -14.39
C SER A 293 -11.63 13.91 -14.13
N SER A 294 -10.85 12.88 -14.44
CA SER A 294 -9.39 12.82 -14.26
C SER A 294 -8.66 14.10 -14.69
N MET A 295 -8.90 14.57 -15.92
CA MET A 295 -8.21 15.74 -16.45
C MET A 295 -8.81 17.05 -15.95
N GLU A 296 -10.11 17.13 -15.69
CA GLU A 296 -10.72 18.33 -15.11
C GLU A 296 -10.22 18.60 -13.68
N ASP A 297 -10.03 17.55 -12.87
CA ASP A 297 -9.40 17.69 -11.55
C ASP A 297 -7.94 18.19 -11.70
N HIS A 298 -7.21 17.72 -12.70
CA HIS A 298 -5.83 18.16 -12.99
C HIS A 298 -5.79 19.63 -13.41
N ASP A 299 -6.62 20.01 -14.37
CA ASP A 299 -6.72 21.36 -14.91
C ASP A 299 -7.11 22.37 -13.82
N LEU A 300 -8.00 21.98 -12.91
CA LEU A 300 -8.37 22.79 -11.75
C LEU A 300 -7.17 23.11 -10.84
N ILE A 301 -6.35 22.10 -10.54
CA ILE A 301 -5.14 22.30 -9.73
C ILE A 301 -4.12 23.16 -10.46
N VAL A 302 -3.89 22.89 -11.75
CA VAL A 302 -2.99 23.67 -12.61
C VAL A 302 -3.43 25.14 -12.68
N ALA A 303 -4.72 25.40 -12.88
CA ALA A 303 -5.28 26.75 -12.91
C ALA A 303 -5.10 27.47 -11.57
N GLY A 304 -5.32 26.77 -10.45
CA GLY A 304 -5.11 27.32 -9.12
C GLY A 304 -3.66 27.67 -8.82
N ILE A 305 -2.71 26.81 -9.23
CA ILE A 305 -1.27 27.06 -9.07
C ILE A 305 -0.84 28.24 -9.95
N ARG A 306 -1.26 28.28 -11.22
CA ARG A 306 -0.99 29.43 -12.13
C ARG A 306 -1.48 30.75 -11.54
N ALA A 307 -2.71 30.77 -11.05
CA ALA A 307 -3.30 31.96 -10.44
C ALA A 307 -2.58 32.38 -9.15
N HIS A 308 -2.05 31.43 -8.37
CA HIS A 308 -1.27 31.71 -7.18
C HIS A 308 0.11 32.32 -7.53
N LEU A 309 0.84 31.71 -8.46
CA LEU A 309 2.16 32.18 -8.89
C LEU A 309 2.09 33.56 -9.57
N ALA A 310 1.05 33.82 -10.36
CA ALA A 310 0.85 35.12 -11.00
C ALA A 310 0.64 36.27 -9.99
N GLU A 311 -0.01 35.99 -8.85
CA GLU A 311 -0.21 36.99 -7.80
C GLU A 311 1.07 37.24 -6.99
N GLU A 312 1.85 36.20 -6.70
CA GLU A 312 3.15 36.36 -6.03
C GLU A 312 4.15 37.12 -6.91
N ALA A 313 4.14 36.91 -8.23
CA ALA A 313 4.98 37.67 -9.17
C ALA A 313 4.56 39.15 -9.33
N GLY A 314 3.33 39.50 -8.92
CA GLY A 314 2.81 40.87 -8.98
C GLY A 314 3.03 41.69 -7.70
N LYS A 315 3.59 41.09 -6.64
CA LYS A 315 3.95 41.74 -5.37
C LYS A 315 5.39 42.27 -5.39
#